data_AF-A0A2T7CZV2-F1
#
_entry.id   AF-A0A2T7CZV2-F1
#
_cell.length_a   1.000
_cell.length_b   1.000
_cell.length_c   1.000
_cell.angle_alpha   90.00
_cell.angle_beta   90.00
_cell.angle_gamma   90.00
#
_symmetry.space_group_name_H-M   'P 1'
#
loop_
_entity.id
_entity.type
_entity.pdbx_description
1 polymer ?
#
loop_
_entity_poly.entity_id
_entity_poly.type
_entity_poly.pdbx_seq_one_letter_code
_entity_poly.pdbx_strand_id
1 'polypeptide(L)'
;MRDMGEKRRHGGGHHVHGVGFGAGGVGHAEHDEKRREPKKLDMSGMSMDTIPHLSMPLGNITTLDLSNNNLQSIPESIIARLLNVVVLDVRSNQLTSLPNSIGCLSKLKVLNVSGNLLRDLPATIEECRALEELNANFNQLTKLPDTLGFELHGLRRLSVNSNKLAYLPSSTSHMTALRSLDARLNCLRALPDGLENLGSLETLNVSQNFQYLRELPYGIGLLVSLRELDVSYNSIAALPDSMGCLTKLARFSAAGNPLVCPPMDVVEQSLDAMRAYLSARMNGTDKDRRRKKSWVPKLVKYSTFSGGMMTPGRATKVHGNAEQGLLMSDYRTLDGGIASPGFLSMLSPRRLFSPRRNSPKHH
;
A
#
# COMPACT_ATOMS: atom_id res chain seq x y z
N MET A 1 -5.72 101.01 -22.90
CA MET A 1 -6.99 101.20 -23.62
C MET A 1 -8.01 100.22 -23.05
N ARG A 2 -9.21 100.72 -22.68
CA ARG A 2 -10.51 100.07 -22.39
C ARG A 2 -10.49 98.57 -21.98
N ASP A 3 -10.80 98.12 -20.76
CA ASP A 3 -11.82 98.49 -19.72
C ASP A 3 -13.10 97.61 -19.76
N MET A 4 -13.68 97.44 -18.57
CA MET A 4 -14.90 96.72 -18.15
C MET A 4 -14.85 95.18 -18.08
N GLY A 5 -15.43 94.53 -17.06
CA GLY A 5 -16.03 95.06 -15.82
C GLY A 5 -17.24 94.24 -15.32
N GLU A 6 -17.44 94.22 -14.00
CA GLU A 6 -18.66 93.76 -13.30
C GLU A 6 -18.99 92.24 -13.32
N LYS A 7 -19.69 91.62 -12.35
CA LYS A 7 -20.16 92.05 -11.00
C LYS A 7 -20.33 90.83 -10.06
N ARG A 8 -20.30 91.08 -8.75
CA ARG A 8 -20.57 90.09 -7.68
C ARG A 8 -22.06 89.73 -7.58
N ARG A 9 -22.40 88.51 -7.09
CA ARG A 9 -23.54 88.27 -6.18
C ARG A 9 -23.21 87.20 -5.12
N HIS A 10 -23.84 87.34 -3.96
CA HIS A 10 -23.74 86.46 -2.77
C HIS A 10 -24.91 85.47 -2.69
N GLY A 11 -24.71 84.40 -1.90
CA GLY A 11 -25.73 83.47 -1.39
C GLY A 11 -25.17 82.04 -1.35
N GLY A 12 -25.27 81.26 -0.27
CA GLY A 12 -25.84 81.54 1.06
C GLY A 12 -26.56 80.32 1.64
N GLY A 13 -25.93 79.55 2.55
CA GLY A 13 -26.51 78.35 3.19
C GLY A 13 -26.58 77.12 2.27
N HIS A 14 -26.42 75.87 2.71
CA HIS A 14 -26.78 75.24 3.99
C HIS A 14 -25.87 74.05 4.33
N HIS A 15 -25.68 73.79 5.62
CA HIS A 15 -25.13 72.55 6.16
C HIS A 15 -26.24 71.48 6.19
N VAL A 16 -26.01 70.29 5.62
CA VAL A 16 -26.75 69.06 5.96
C VAL A 16 -25.76 67.88 5.96
N HIS A 17 -25.67 67.16 7.08
CA HIS A 17 -24.95 65.89 7.16
C HIS A 17 -25.66 64.82 6.32
N GLY A 18 -24.94 64.17 5.40
CA GLY A 18 -25.41 63.00 4.68
C GLY A 18 -24.34 61.92 4.69
N VAL A 19 -24.51 60.91 5.54
CA VAL A 19 -23.65 59.70 5.53
C VAL A 19 -24.07 58.84 4.35
N GLY A 20 -23.17 58.59 3.41
CA GLY A 20 -23.42 57.79 2.21
C GLY A 20 -22.30 56.80 1.93
N PHE A 21 -22.56 55.52 2.16
CA PHE A 21 -21.67 54.43 1.72
C PHE A 21 -21.88 54.16 0.22
N GLY A 22 -20.77 54.16 -0.54
CA GLY A 22 -20.66 53.59 -1.90
C GLY A 22 -19.18 53.36 -2.17
N ALA A 23 -18.65 52.13 -2.28
CA ALA A 23 -18.97 51.05 -3.22
C ALA A 23 -18.68 51.44 -4.67
N GLY A 24 -17.82 50.65 -5.35
CA GLY A 24 -17.55 50.82 -6.80
C GLY A 24 -16.10 51.08 -7.21
N GLY A 25 -15.12 50.53 -6.50
CA GLY A 25 -13.69 50.61 -6.85
C GLY A 25 -13.07 49.24 -7.13
N VAL A 26 -13.73 48.38 -7.91
CA VAL A 26 -13.18 47.06 -8.28
C VAL A 26 -12.09 47.26 -9.33
N GLY A 27 -10.89 47.61 -8.87
CA GLY A 27 -9.69 47.42 -9.67
C GLY A 27 -9.55 45.93 -9.97
N HIS A 28 -9.89 45.54 -11.20
CA HIS A 28 -9.61 44.20 -11.69
C HIS A 28 -8.09 44.01 -11.69
N ALA A 29 -7.59 43.42 -10.60
CA ALA A 29 -6.32 42.72 -10.59
C ALA A 29 -6.52 41.45 -11.46
N GLU A 30 -6.55 41.64 -12.78
CA GLU A 30 -6.19 40.60 -13.71
C GLU A 30 -4.76 40.18 -13.35
N HIS A 31 -4.69 39.14 -12.51
CA HIS A 31 -3.45 38.48 -12.22
C HIS A 31 -2.96 37.90 -13.54
N ASP A 32 -2.05 38.64 -14.16
CA ASP A 32 -1.35 38.34 -15.39
C ASP A 32 -0.59 37.02 -15.21
N GLU A 33 -1.33 35.91 -15.32
CA GLU A 33 -0.84 34.53 -15.26
C GLU A 33 -0.11 34.20 -16.58
N LYS A 34 0.81 35.10 -16.96
CA LYS A 34 1.94 34.82 -17.82
C LYS A 34 2.55 33.52 -17.32
N ARG A 35 2.33 32.47 -18.10
CA ARG A 35 2.97 31.16 -17.97
C ARG A 35 4.47 31.40 -17.85
N ARG A 36 4.97 31.49 -16.61
CA ARG A 36 6.40 31.61 -16.35
C ARG A 36 7.01 30.35 -16.92
N GLU A 37 7.86 30.51 -17.92
CA GLU A 37 8.48 29.37 -18.60
C GLU A 37 9.15 28.48 -17.55
N PRO A 38 9.01 27.14 -17.67
CA PRO A 38 9.52 26.21 -16.67
C PRO A 38 11.03 26.35 -16.56
N LYS A 39 11.51 27.04 -15.52
CA LYS A 39 12.93 27.34 -15.35
C LYS A 39 13.65 26.03 -15.01
N LYS A 40 14.45 25.56 -15.96
CA LYS A 40 15.35 24.42 -15.79
C LYS A 40 16.70 24.91 -15.31
N LEU A 41 17.29 24.21 -14.34
CA LEU A 41 18.69 24.36 -13.95
C LEU A 41 19.36 23.01 -14.16
N ASP A 42 20.27 22.97 -15.14
CA ASP A 42 21.09 21.80 -15.45
C ASP A 42 22.49 22.04 -14.88
N MET A 43 22.92 21.15 -14.00
CA MET A 43 24.26 21.06 -13.45
C MET A 43 24.79 19.62 -13.56
N SER A 44 24.31 18.87 -14.56
CA SER A 44 24.71 17.48 -14.79
C SER A 44 26.12 17.38 -15.38
N GLY A 45 26.84 16.29 -15.10
CA GLY A 45 28.14 16.01 -15.71
C GLY A 45 29.29 16.95 -15.29
N MET A 46 29.10 17.78 -14.26
CA MET A 46 30.07 18.81 -13.84
C MET A 46 31.16 18.29 -12.89
N SER A 47 31.20 16.97 -12.62
CA SER A 47 32.13 16.31 -11.69
C SER A 47 32.14 16.94 -10.27
N MET A 48 31.02 17.50 -9.83
CA MET A 48 30.91 18.16 -8.52
C MET A 48 30.91 17.15 -7.36
N ASP A 49 31.80 17.33 -6.38
CA ASP A 49 31.76 16.60 -5.11
C ASP A 49 30.72 17.18 -4.12
N THR A 50 30.43 18.49 -4.26
CA THR A 50 29.42 19.22 -3.45
C THR A 50 28.66 20.22 -4.33
N ILE A 51 27.41 20.51 -3.97
CA ILE A 51 26.61 21.53 -4.68
C ILE A 51 27.13 22.92 -4.28
N PRO A 52 27.51 23.80 -5.24
CA PRO A 52 27.99 25.14 -4.92
C PRO A 52 26.91 26.01 -4.30
N HIS A 53 27.31 27.09 -3.61
CA HIS A 53 26.35 28.01 -3.00
C HIS A 53 25.52 28.77 -4.06
N LEU A 54 24.26 28.35 -4.22
CA LEU A 54 23.33 28.95 -5.19
C LEU A 54 22.71 30.24 -4.64
N SER A 55 23.30 31.38 -5.04
CA SER A 55 22.82 32.75 -4.75
C SER A 55 21.55 33.13 -5.52
N MET A 56 21.22 32.42 -6.60
CA MET A 56 20.03 32.71 -7.40
C MET A 56 18.71 32.29 -6.71
N PRO A 57 17.55 32.88 -7.10
CA PRO A 57 16.24 32.47 -6.59
C PRO A 57 15.86 31.05 -7.02
N LEU A 58 16.08 30.08 -6.13
CA LEU A 58 15.73 28.67 -6.34
C LEU A 58 14.21 28.42 -6.42
N GLY A 59 13.40 29.27 -5.78
CA GLY A 59 11.95 29.12 -5.72
C GLY A 59 11.22 29.20 -7.07
N ASN A 60 11.87 29.61 -8.15
CA ASN A 60 11.29 29.59 -9.50
C ASN A 60 11.72 28.38 -10.35
N ILE A 61 12.58 27.50 -9.85
CA ILE A 61 13.08 26.33 -10.59
C ILE A 61 12.00 25.24 -10.62
N THR A 62 11.75 24.68 -11.80
CA THR A 62 10.79 23.59 -12.03
C THR A 62 11.46 22.27 -12.38
N THR A 63 12.68 22.31 -12.91
CA THR A 63 13.51 21.14 -13.21
C THR A 63 14.91 21.39 -12.70
N LEU A 64 15.42 20.48 -11.87
CA LEU A 64 16.79 20.49 -11.41
C LEU A 64 17.46 19.17 -11.81
N ASP A 65 18.49 19.24 -12.65
CA ASP A 65 19.34 18.10 -12.99
C ASP A 65 20.71 18.28 -12.33
N LEU A 66 21.08 17.33 -11.48
CA LEU A 66 22.34 17.19 -10.75
C LEU A 66 23.03 15.86 -11.11
N SER A 67 22.57 15.19 -12.18
CA SER A 67 23.00 13.84 -12.52
C SER A 67 24.45 13.74 -12.96
N ASN A 68 25.05 12.55 -12.84
CA ASN A 68 26.42 12.26 -13.29
C ASN A 68 27.46 13.20 -12.64
N ASN A 69 27.39 13.35 -11.32
CA ASN A 69 28.35 14.09 -10.51
C ASN A 69 28.95 13.15 -9.43
N ASN A 70 29.76 13.70 -8.52
CA ASN A 70 30.38 12.96 -7.42
C ASN A 70 29.71 13.26 -6.06
N LEU A 71 28.47 13.76 -6.06
CA LEU A 71 27.81 14.27 -4.86
C LEU A 71 27.65 13.15 -3.83
N GLN A 72 28.24 13.33 -2.64
CA GLN A 72 28.10 12.40 -1.52
C GLN A 72 26.89 12.71 -0.62
N SER A 73 26.44 13.97 -0.63
CA SER A 73 25.24 14.44 0.07
C SER A 73 24.61 15.63 -0.66
N ILE A 74 23.34 15.91 -0.35
CA ILE A 74 22.62 17.11 -0.79
C ILE A 74 22.25 17.92 0.45
N PRO A 75 22.64 19.20 0.56
CA PRO A 75 22.30 20.03 1.71
C PRO A 75 20.78 20.27 1.84
N GLU A 76 20.25 20.06 3.05
CA GLU A 76 18.85 20.35 3.43
C GLU A 76 18.41 21.76 3.02
N SER A 77 19.31 22.75 3.20
CA SER A 77 19.05 24.16 2.90
C SER A 77 18.85 24.46 1.41
N ILE A 78 19.31 23.59 0.50
CA ILE A 78 19.11 23.75 -0.94
C ILE A 78 17.75 23.17 -1.33
N ILE A 79 17.45 21.95 -0.88
CA ILE A 79 16.18 21.27 -1.21
C ILE A 79 14.97 22.01 -0.62
N ALA A 80 15.04 22.47 0.63
CA ALA A 80 13.97 23.26 1.24
C ALA A 80 13.60 24.56 0.49
N ARG A 81 14.47 25.07 -0.40
CA ARG A 81 14.23 26.28 -1.21
C ARG A 81 13.59 25.99 -2.58
N LEU A 82 13.47 24.73 -3.00
CA LEU A 82 13.03 24.30 -4.34
C LEU A 82 11.51 24.13 -4.45
N LEU A 83 10.74 25.03 -3.86
CA LEU A 83 9.28 24.93 -3.64
C LEU A 83 8.41 24.74 -4.91
N ASN A 84 8.95 24.98 -6.10
CA ASN A 84 8.26 24.79 -7.38
C ASN A 84 8.86 23.68 -8.27
N VAL A 85 9.79 22.87 -7.75
CA VAL A 85 10.39 21.77 -8.52
C VAL A 85 9.36 20.67 -8.77
N VAL A 86 9.29 20.29 -10.05
CA VAL A 86 8.44 19.22 -10.60
C VAL A 86 9.28 18.01 -10.98
N VAL A 87 10.54 18.22 -11.39
CA VAL A 87 11.48 17.16 -11.76
C VAL A 87 12.80 17.38 -11.03
N LEU A 88 13.22 16.40 -10.23
CA LEU A 88 14.53 16.35 -9.59
C LEU A 88 15.26 15.09 -10.04
N ASP A 89 16.37 15.26 -10.77
CA ASP A 89 17.26 14.17 -11.16
C ASP A 89 18.61 14.34 -10.45
N VAL A 90 18.99 13.34 -9.66
CA VAL A 90 20.27 13.24 -8.93
C VAL A 90 20.92 11.88 -9.19
N ARG A 91 20.55 11.20 -10.29
CA ARG A 91 21.08 9.88 -10.65
C ARG A 91 22.59 9.90 -10.90
N SER A 92 23.24 8.74 -10.83
CA SER A 92 24.68 8.59 -11.07
C SER A 92 25.50 9.55 -10.19
N ASN A 93 25.37 9.39 -8.88
CA ASN A 93 26.09 10.14 -7.86
C ASN A 93 26.58 9.18 -6.75
N GLN A 94 27.12 9.71 -5.65
CA GLN A 94 27.65 8.93 -4.53
C GLN A 94 26.80 9.09 -3.26
N LEU A 95 25.51 9.45 -3.41
CA LEU A 95 24.63 9.79 -2.30
C LEU A 95 24.38 8.58 -1.39
N THR A 96 24.69 8.74 -0.11
CA THR A 96 24.44 7.70 0.92
C THR A 96 23.08 7.85 1.60
N SER A 97 22.51 9.05 1.57
CA SER A 97 21.15 9.39 2.02
C SER A 97 20.58 10.55 1.19
N LEU A 98 19.26 10.71 1.23
CA LEU A 98 18.57 11.91 0.75
C LEU A 98 18.22 12.81 1.96
N PRO A 99 18.20 14.14 1.81
CA PRO A 99 17.78 15.07 2.85
C PRO A 99 16.29 14.91 3.19
N ASN A 100 15.93 15.12 4.46
CA ASN A 100 14.54 15.05 4.93
C ASN A 100 13.66 16.14 4.32
N SER A 101 14.23 17.30 3.98
CA SER A 101 13.54 18.38 3.26
C SER A 101 13.03 18.00 1.87
N ILE A 102 13.30 16.79 1.36
CA ILE A 102 12.63 16.26 0.16
C ILE A 102 11.10 16.32 0.30
N GLY A 103 10.55 16.12 1.50
CA GLY A 103 9.11 16.21 1.77
C GLY A 103 8.51 17.59 1.52
N CYS A 104 9.32 18.66 1.59
CA CYS A 104 8.89 20.01 1.25
C CYS A 104 8.55 20.19 -0.24
N LEU A 105 8.96 19.27 -1.11
CA LEU A 105 8.77 19.36 -2.57
C LEU A 105 7.36 18.91 -2.99
N SER A 106 6.33 19.56 -2.45
CA SER A 106 4.90 19.27 -2.68
C SER A 106 4.44 19.25 -4.16
N LYS A 107 5.23 19.79 -5.10
CA LYS A 107 4.96 19.79 -6.55
C LYS A 107 5.78 18.78 -7.34
N LEU A 108 6.64 18.01 -6.69
CA LEU A 108 7.53 17.03 -7.31
C LEU A 108 6.70 15.90 -7.94
N LYS A 109 6.85 15.72 -9.25
CA LYS A 109 6.21 14.64 -10.03
C LYS A 109 7.19 13.54 -10.40
N VAL A 110 8.45 13.87 -10.64
CA VAL A 110 9.49 12.92 -11.04
C VAL A 110 10.70 13.07 -10.13
N LEU A 111 11.05 11.99 -9.44
CA LEU A 111 12.25 11.88 -8.61
C LEU A 111 13.11 10.74 -9.11
N ASN A 112 14.32 11.06 -9.57
CA ASN A 112 15.29 10.06 -10.00
C ASN A 112 16.55 10.13 -9.13
N VAL A 113 16.76 9.06 -8.37
CA VAL A 113 17.89 8.88 -7.43
C VAL A 113 18.70 7.63 -7.78
N SER A 114 18.53 7.10 -9.00
CA SER A 114 19.14 5.84 -9.41
C SER A 114 20.67 5.89 -9.55
N GLY A 115 21.37 4.78 -9.36
CA GLY A 115 22.84 4.77 -9.43
C GLY A 115 23.47 5.62 -8.33
N ASN A 116 23.11 5.33 -7.07
CA ASN A 116 23.62 5.98 -5.87
C ASN A 116 23.93 4.90 -4.80
N LEU A 117 24.24 5.31 -3.57
CA LEU A 117 24.62 4.42 -2.47
C LEU A 117 23.57 4.42 -1.34
N LEU A 118 22.31 4.80 -1.65
CA LEU A 118 21.23 4.95 -0.67
C LEU A 118 20.91 3.61 0.01
N ARG A 119 20.87 3.60 1.35
CA ARG A 119 20.50 2.41 2.16
C ARG A 119 19.02 2.38 2.56
N ASP A 120 18.43 3.56 2.65
CA ASP A 120 17.04 3.84 2.98
C ASP A 120 16.60 5.10 2.20
N LEU A 121 15.29 5.26 2.01
CA LEU A 121 14.69 6.55 1.63
C LEU A 121 14.19 7.25 2.92
N PRO A 122 14.30 8.59 3.03
CA PRO A 122 13.78 9.31 4.19
C PRO A 122 12.25 9.15 4.24
N ALA A 123 11.68 9.03 5.44
CA ALA A 123 10.24 8.83 5.60
C ALA A 123 9.42 9.96 4.95
N THR A 124 9.90 11.20 5.06
CA THR A 124 9.32 12.42 4.48
C THR A 124 9.15 12.39 2.95
N ILE A 125 9.70 11.41 2.24
CA ILE A 125 9.37 11.20 0.81
C ILE A 125 7.86 10.94 0.61
N GLU A 126 7.15 10.45 1.62
CA GLU A 126 5.69 10.27 1.60
C GLU A 126 4.92 11.60 1.51
N GLU A 127 5.51 12.72 1.96
CA GLU A 127 4.92 14.05 1.86
C GLU A 127 4.90 14.57 0.40
N CYS A 128 5.67 13.95 -0.51
CA CYS A 128 5.69 14.25 -1.94
C CYS A 128 4.43 13.74 -2.67
N ARG A 129 3.23 14.08 -2.18
CA ARG A 129 1.93 13.54 -2.65
C ARG A 129 1.62 13.76 -4.14
N ALA A 130 2.33 14.67 -4.81
CA ALA A 130 2.25 14.89 -6.25
C ALA A 130 3.11 13.93 -7.10
N LEU A 131 3.89 13.04 -6.47
CA LEU A 131 4.85 12.18 -7.15
C LEU A 131 4.15 11.17 -8.05
N GLU A 132 4.50 11.20 -9.34
CA GLU A 132 4.00 10.28 -10.37
C GLU A 132 5.06 9.22 -10.73
N GLU A 133 6.35 9.52 -10.55
CA GLU A 133 7.47 8.63 -10.89
C GLU A 133 8.58 8.68 -9.85
N LEU A 134 8.93 7.51 -9.30
CA LEU A 134 10.07 7.31 -8.41
C LEU A 134 11.01 6.26 -9.01
N ASN A 135 12.23 6.67 -9.34
CA ASN A 135 13.30 5.79 -9.78
C ASN A 135 14.44 5.78 -8.76
N ALA A 136 14.54 4.69 -8.00
CA ALA A 136 15.62 4.42 -7.03
C ALA A 136 16.40 3.14 -7.39
N ASN A 137 16.46 2.79 -8.68
CA ASN A 137 17.24 1.66 -9.19
C ASN A 137 18.74 1.76 -8.83
N PHE A 138 19.44 0.63 -8.77
CA PHE A 138 20.90 0.58 -8.55
C PHE A 138 21.33 1.38 -7.30
N ASN A 139 20.79 0.97 -6.16
CA ASN A 139 21.10 1.53 -4.85
C ASN A 139 21.38 0.37 -3.86
N GLN A 140 21.38 0.64 -2.57
CA GLN A 140 21.57 -0.36 -1.52
C GLN A 140 20.35 -0.49 -0.60
N LEU A 141 19.16 -0.12 -1.09
CA LEU A 141 17.94 -0.05 -0.30
C LEU A 141 17.60 -1.40 0.32
N THR A 142 17.48 -1.44 1.64
CA THR A 142 17.11 -2.66 2.38
C THR A 142 15.61 -2.75 2.66
N LYS A 143 14.94 -1.59 2.68
CA LYS A 143 13.50 -1.40 2.83
C LYS A 143 13.05 -0.13 2.09
N LEU A 144 11.74 0.01 1.89
CA LEU A 144 11.06 1.26 1.58
C LEU A 144 10.29 1.72 2.84
N PRO A 145 9.86 2.99 2.96
CA PRO A 145 9.01 3.41 4.07
C PRO A 145 7.70 2.61 4.13
N ASP A 146 7.33 2.12 5.31
CA ASP A 146 6.18 1.20 5.47
C ASP A 146 4.85 1.83 5.04
N THR A 147 4.73 3.15 5.16
CA THR A 147 3.57 4.00 4.86
C THR A 147 3.54 4.56 3.44
N LEU A 148 4.60 4.36 2.64
CA LEU A 148 4.80 4.99 1.32
C LEU A 148 3.56 4.95 0.40
N GLY A 149 2.90 3.79 0.31
CA GLY A 149 1.76 3.60 -0.59
C GLY A 149 0.43 4.14 -0.07
N PHE A 150 0.35 4.54 1.22
CA PHE A 150 -0.82 5.22 1.79
C PHE A 150 -0.84 6.71 1.48
N GLU A 151 0.28 7.32 1.11
CA GLU A 151 0.37 8.75 0.79
C GLU A 151 0.59 8.98 -0.72
N LEU A 152 1.42 8.15 -1.36
CA LEU A 152 1.76 8.29 -2.78
C LEU A 152 0.74 7.62 -3.73
N HIS A 153 -0.55 7.90 -3.52
CA HIS A 153 -1.64 7.37 -4.36
C HIS A 153 -1.52 7.73 -5.84
N GLY A 154 -0.85 8.85 -6.16
CA GLY A 154 -0.64 9.34 -7.52
C GLY A 154 0.50 8.65 -8.28
N LEU A 155 1.30 7.80 -7.63
CA LEU A 155 2.49 7.21 -8.24
C LEU A 155 2.11 6.21 -9.35
N ARG A 156 2.61 6.48 -10.56
CA ARG A 156 2.39 5.67 -11.78
C ARG A 156 3.56 4.72 -12.07
N ARG A 157 4.79 5.11 -11.70
CA ARG A 157 5.99 4.28 -11.88
C ARG A 157 6.81 4.21 -10.60
N LEU A 158 7.06 2.99 -10.14
CA LEU A 158 8.01 2.68 -9.07
C LEU A 158 9.08 1.74 -9.62
N SER A 159 10.31 2.23 -9.66
CA SER A 159 11.48 1.46 -10.08
C SER A 159 12.46 1.38 -8.92
N VAL A 160 12.70 0.15 -8.43
CA VAL A 160 13.59 -0.17 -7.31
C VAL A 160 14.50 -1.36 -7.63
N ASN A 161 14.79 -1.60 -8.91
CA ASN A 161 15.63 -2.73 -9.34
C ASN A 161 17.06 -2.63 -8.82
N SER A 162 17.75 -3.76 -8.67
CA SER A 162 19.15 -3.81 -8.22
C SER A 162 19.33 -3.13 -6.86
N ASN A 163 18.62 -3.64 -5.87
CA ASN A 163 18.65 -3.21 -4.47
C ASN A 163 18.74 -4.46 -3.57
N LYS A 164 18.49 -4.30 -2.26
CA LYS A 164 18.58 -5.37 -1.24
C LYS A 164 17.23 -5.58 -0.54
N LEU A 165 16.11 -5.24 -1.19
CA LEU A 165 14.77 -5.30 -0.60
C LEU A 165 14.38 -6.75 -0.30
N ALA A 166 14.05 -7.05 0.96
CA ALA A 166 13.53 -8.36 1.36
C ALA A 166 12.01 -8.49 1.15
N TYR A 167 11.30 -7.35 1.18
CA TYR A 167 9.86 -7.20 0.99
C TYR A 167 9.58 -5.83 0.36
N LEU A 168 8.43 -5.71 -0.32
CA LEU A 168 7.78 -4.42 -0.54
C LEU A 168 6.85 -4.14 0.64
N PRO A 169 6.64 -2.86 1.04
CA PRO A 169 5.76 -2.54 2.16
C PRO A 169 4.31 -2.93 1.84
N SER A 170 3.54 -3.33 2.85
CA SER A 170 2.14 -3.74 2.64
C SER A 170 1.27 -2.61 2.07
N SER A 171 1.64 -1.35 2.35
CA SER A 171 1.02 -0.16 1.75
C SER A 171 1.17 -0.07 0.22
N THR A 172 2.11 -0.79 -0.41
CA THR A 172 2.25 -0.81 -1.89
C THR A 172 0.94 -1.20 -2.57
N SER A 173 0.12 -2.05 -1.96
CA SER A 173 -1.22 -2.42 -2.44
C SER A 173 -2.21 -1.24 -2.57
N HIS A 174 -1.95 -0.10 -1.93
CA HIS A 174 -2.82 1.08 -1.93
C HIS A 174 -2.44 2.11 -3.02
N MET A 175 -1.41 1.81 -3.82
CA MET A 175 -0.93 2.66 -4.92
C MET A 175 -1.75 2.43 -6.19
N THR A 176 -3.06 2.68 -6.13
CA THR A 176 -4.03 2.27 -7.17
C THR A 176 -3.82 2.90 -8.55
N ALA A 177 -3.05 3.99 -8.65
CA ALA A 177 -2.63 4.60 -9.93
C ALA A 177 -1.37 3.96 -10.55
N LEU A 178 -0.71 3.02 -9.85
CA LEU A 178 0.55 2.41 -10.27
C LEU A 178 0.35 1.58 -11.55
N ARG A 179 1.17 1.88 -12.57
CA ARG A 179 1.16 1.25 -13.91
C ARG A 179 2.38 0.38 -14.15
N SER A 180 3.53 0.76 -13.59
CA SER A 180 4.78 -0.01 -13.71
C SER A 180 5.41 -0.18 -12.34
N LEU A 181 5.70 -1.44 -12.00
CA LEU A 181 6.50 -1.82 -10.84
C LEU A 181 7.68 -2.67 -11.31
N ASP A 182 8.90 -2.14 -11.19
CA ASP A 182 10.14 -2.88 -11.44
C ASP A 182 10.91 -3.06 -10.13
N ALA A 183 10.92 -4.30 -9.65
CA ALA A 183 11.61 -4.72 -8.43
C ALA A 183 12.52 -5.93 -8.69
N ARG A 184 13.02 -6.10 -9.93
CA ARG A 184 13.98 -7.18 -10.24
C ARG A 184 15.32 -6.99 -9.51
N LEU A 185 16.14 -8.04 -9.44
CA LEU A 185 17.47 -7.99 -8.80
C LEU A 185 17.38 -7.46 -7.36
N ASN A 186 16.57 -8.13 -6.55
CA ASN A 186 16.38 -7.86 -5.13
C ASN A 186 16.41 -9.19 -4.34
N CYS A 187 16.02 -9.15 -3.07
CA CYS A 187 15.93 -10.33 -2.20
C CYS A 187 14.47 -10.61 -1.79
N LEU A 188 13.49 -10.26 -2.63
CA LEU A 188 12.06 -10.32 -2.30
C LEU A 188 11.65 -11.76 -1.95
N ARG A 189 11.10 -11.94 -0.76
CA ARG A 189 10.64 -13.25 -0.26
C ARG A 189 9.20 -13.55 -0.64
N ALA A 190 8.39 -12.49 -0.75
CA ALA A 190 7.00 -12.52 -1.15
C ALA A 190 6.62 -11.16 -1.78
N LEU A 191 5.53 -11.15 -2.55
CA LEU A 191 4.84 -9.93 -2.95
C LEU A 191 3.80 -9.55 -1.86
N PRO A 192 3.42 -8.27 -1.73
CA PRO A 192 2.49 -7.84 -0.69
C PRO A 192 1.09 -8.43 -0.89
N ASP A 193 0.42 -8.75 0.21
CA ASP A 193 -1.02 -9.07 0.22
C ASP A 193 -1.83 -7.88 -0.32
N GLY A 194 -2.98 -8.17 -0.96
CA GLY A 194 -3.82 -7.13 -1.57
C GLY A 194 -3.27 -6.59 -2.89
N LEU A 195 -2.33 -7.29 -3.55
CA LEU A 195 -1.79 -6.93 -4.87
C LEU A 195 -2.91 -6.73 -5.90
N GLU A 196 -4.02 -7.45 -5.78
CA GLU A 196 -5.25 -7.31 -6.58
C GLU A 196 -5.84 -5.88 -6.61
N ASN A 197 -5.53 -5.04 -5.62
CA ASN A 197 -5.97 -3.63 -5.60
C ASN A 197 -5.28 -2.77 -6.67
N LEU A 198 -4.16 -3.24 -7.25
CA LEU A 198 -3.41 -2.53 -8.29
C LEU A 198 -4.05 -2.69 -9.67
N GLY A 199 -5.34 -2.37 -9.79
CA GLY A 199 -6.13 -2.53 -11.02
C GLY A 199 -5.63 -1.71 -12.23
N SER A 200 -4.77 -0.72 -12.00
CA SER A 200 -4.09 0.07 -13.05
C SER A 200 -2.75 -0.52 -13.53
N LEU A 201 -2.24 -1.59 -12.89
CA LEU A 201 -0.91 -2.11 -13.16
C LEU A 201 -0.85 -2.76 -14.55
N GLU A 202 0.05 -2.25 -15.40
CA GLU A 202 0.27 -2.71 -16.78
C GLU A 202 1.54 -3.57 -16.88
N THR A 203 2.59 -3.24 -16.13
CA THR A 203 3.88 -3.95 -16.11
C THR A 203 4.31 -4.29 -14.69
N LEU A 204 4.59 -5.57 -14.43
CA LEU A 204 5.17 -6.07 -13.18
C LEU A 204 6.44 -6.89 -13.49
N ASN A 205 7.60 -6.40 -13.07
CA ASN A 205 8.85 -7.15 -13.13
C ASN A 205 9.37 -7.44 -11.73
N VAL A 206 9.40 -8.72 -11.36
CA VAL A 206 9.93 -9.25 -10.10
C VAL A 206 10.91 -10.40 -10.36
N SER A 207 11.51 -10.41 -11.55
CA SER A 207 12.53 -11.38 -11.94
C SER A 207 13.80 -11.28 -11.08
N GLN A 208 14.63 -12.32 -11.09
CA GLN A 208 15.96 -12.29 -10.46
C GLN A 208 15.91 -11.91 -8.97
N ASN A 209 14.89 -12.40 -8.24
CA ASN A 209 14.90 -12.52 -6.77
C ASN A 209 15.36 -13.93 -6.33
N PHE A 210 15.78 -14.77 -7.28
CA PHE A 210 16.52 -16.02 -7.08
C PHE A 210 15.84 -16.96 -6.07
N GLN A 211 16.59 -17.45 -5.09
CA GLN A 211 16.14 -18.40 -4.07
C GLN A 211 15.11 -17.85 -3.06
N TYR A 212 14.86 -16.52 -3.08
CA TYR A 212 14.01 -15.85 -2.09
C TYR A 212 12.53 -15.90 -2.46
N LEU A 213 12.17 -15.56 -3.71
CA LEU A 213 10.77 -15.55 -4.16
C LEU A 213 10.34 -16.97 -4.57
N ARG A 214 9.43 -17.57 -3.79
CA ARG A 214 9.03 -18.99 -3.94
C ARG A 214 7.60 -19.20 -4.41
N GLU A 215 6.77 -18.19 -4.32
CA GLU A 215 5.36 -18.24 -4.69
C GLU A 215 4.87 -16.85 -5.13
N LEU A 216 3.77 -16.84 -5.88
CA LEU A 216 3.05 -15.63 -6.28
C LEU A 216 1.69 -15.64 -5.56
N PRO A 217 1.21 -14.49 -5.04
CA PRO A 217 -0.06 -14.42 -4.36
C PRO A 217 -1.20 -14.72 -5.34
N TYR A 218 -2.26 -15.40 -4.87
CA TYR A 218 -3.43 -15.73 -5.71
C TYR A 218 -4.09 -14.48 -6.31
N GLY A 219 -3.99 -13.32 -5.64
CA GLY A 219 -4.46 -12.02 -6.14
C GLY A 219 -3.82 -11.55 -7.46
N ILE A 220 -2.66 -12.10 -7.87
CA ILE A 220 -1.99 -11.71 -9.12
C ILE A 220 -2.90 -11.88 -10.36
N GLY A 221 -3.79 -12.88 -10.35
CA GLY A 221 -4.75 -13.13 -11.43
C GLY A 221 -5.87 -12.09 -11.55
N LEU A 222 -6.01 -11.20 -10.56
CA LEU A 222 -7.01 -10.13 -10.54
C LEU A 222 -6.45 -8.79 -11.06
N LEU A 223 -5.20 -8.75 -11.51
CA LEU A 223 -4.57 -7.58 -12.14
C LEU A 223 -5.13 -7.35 -13.55
N VAL A 224 -6.37 -6.86 -13.64
CA VAL A 224 -7.17 -6.73 -14.87
C VAL A 224 -6.56 -5.84 -15.97
N SER A 225 -5.50 -5.09 -15.68
CA SER A 225 -4.78 -4.25 -16.64
C SER A 225 -3.41 -4.79 -17.04
N LEU A 226 -2.96 -5.90 -16.44
CA LEU A 226 -1.60 -6.40 -16.60
C LEU A 226 -1.37 -6.91 -18.04
N ARG A 227 -0.33 -6.36 -18.66
CA ARG A 227 0.13 -6.65 -20.03
C ARG A 227 1.45 -7.40 -20.03
N GLU A 228 2.33 -7.06 -19.10
CA GLU A 228 3.67 -7.61 -18.99
C GLU A 228 3.92 -8.13 -17.56
N LEU A 229 4.28 -9.41 -17.45
CA LEU A 229 4.64 -10.05 -16.19
C LEU A 229 5.94 -10.84 -16.37
N ASP A 230 6.98 -10.44 -15.64
CA ASP A 230 8.26 -11.13 -15.60
C ASP A 230 8.56 -11.62 -14.17
N VAL A 231 8.57 -12.93 -14.02
CA VAL A 231 8.86 -13.66 -12.78
C VAL A 231 10.04 -14.62 -12.96
N SER A 232 10.84 -14.43 -14.00
CA SER A 232 11.98 -15.28 -14.34
C SER A 232 13.09 -15.28 -13.27
N TYR A 233 13.91 -16.33 -13.23
CA TYR A 233 15.04 -16.50 -12.32
C TYR A 233 14.67 -16.32 -10.84
N ASN A 234 13.62 -17.03 -10.43
CA ASN A 234 13.14 -17.13 -9.06
C ASN A 234 13.07 -18.62 -8.64
N SER A 235 12.48 -18.91 -7.48
CA SER A 235 12.33 -20.27 -6.94
C SER A 235 10.86 -20.69 -6.91
N ILE A 236 10.08 -20.25 -7.90
CA ILE A 236 8.63 -20.47 -7.97
C ILE A 236 8.36 -21.88 -8.46
N ALA A 237 7.82 -22.73 -7.58
CA ALA A 237 7.47 -24.11 -7.92
C ALA A 237 6.11 -24.25 -8.62
N ALA A 238 5.20 -23.31 -8.40
CA ALA A 238 3.90 -23.29 -9.06
C ALA A 238 3.37 -21.86 -9.30
N LEU A 239 2.73 -21.64 -10.45
CA LEU A 239 1.94 -20.45 -10.73
C LEU A 239 0.52 -20.64 -10.18
N PRO A 240 -0.11 -19.60 -9.59
CA PRO A 240 -1.48 -19.70 -9.09
C PRO A 240 -2.50 -19.82 -10.24
N ASP A 241 -3.50 -20.68 -10.04
CA ASP A 241 -4.57 -20.96 -11.02
C ASP A 241 -5.32 -19.69 -11.49
N SER A 242 -5.35 -18.66 -10.65
CA SER A 242 -5.94 -17.35 -10.96
C SER A 242 -5.29 -16.64 -12.14
N MET A 243 -4.04 -16.96 -12.52
CA MET A 243 -3.40 -16.38 -13.71
C MET A 243 -4.12 -16.74 -15.02
N GLY A 244 -4.99 -17.76 -15.02
CA GLY A 244 -5.93 -18.01 -16.11
C GLY A 244 -6.88 -16.83 -16.41
N CYS A 245 -7.14 -15.95 -15.42
CA CYS A 245 -7.98 -14.76 -15.56
C CYS A 245 -7.28 -13.57 -16.23
N LEU A 246 -5.97 -13.63 -16.50
CA LEU A 246 -5.18 -12.53 -17.06
C LEU A 246 -5.42 -12.37 -18.57
N THR A 247 -6.58 -11.82 -18.93
CA THR A 247 -7.05 -11.67 -20.32
C THR A 247 -6.21 -10.69 -21.15
N LYS A 248 -5.68 -9.62 -20.53
CA LYS A 248 -4.85 -8.60 -21.21
C LYS A 248 -3.35 -8.92 -21.24
N LEU A 249 -2.90 -10.00 -20.60
CA LEU A 249 -1.49 -10.34 -20.54
C LEU A 249 -0.99 -10.73 -21.94
N ALA A 250 0.00 -9.99 -22.42
CA ALA A 250 0.58 -10.13 -23.76
C ALA A 250 2.03 -10.65 -23.70
N ARG A 251 2.76 -10.37 -22.61
CA ARG A 251 4.13 -10.83 -22.39
C ARG A 251 4.24 -11.48 -21.02
N PHE A 252 4.69 -12.73 -21.00
CA PHE A 252 4.94 -13.49 -19.79
C PHE A 252 6.32 -14.14 -19.85
N SER A 253 7.06 -14.11 -18.74
CA SER A 253 8.33 -14.84 -18.59
C SER A 253 8.42 -15.47 -17.21
N ALA A 254 8.69 -16.77 -17.17
CA ALA A 254 8.98 -17.53 -15.95
C ALA A 254 10.22 -18.42 -16.08
N ALA A 255 11.05 -18.19 -17.10
CA ALA A 255 12.29 -18.94 -17.34
C ALA A 255 13.19 -18.98 -16.09
N GLY A 256 13.91 -20.08 -15.88
CA GLY A 256 14.81 -20.22 -14.72
C GLY A 256 14.11 -20.38 -13.37
N ASN A 257 12.85 -20.83 -13.35
CA ASN A 257 12.15 -21.28 -12.15
C ASN A 257 12.04 -22.82 -12.12
N PRO A 258 11.99 -23.46 -10.93
CA PRO A 258 11.75 -24.90 -10.77
C PRO A 258 10.26 -25.25 -10.92
N LEU A 259 9.62 -24.81 -12.03
CA LEU A 259 8.19 -24.92 -12.23
C LEU A 259 7.73 -26.38 -12.41
N VAL A 260 6.88 -26.83 -11.49
CA VAL A 260 6.17 -28.11 -11.55
C VAL A 260 4.73 -27.92 -12.06
N CYS A 261 4.12 -26.75 -11.86
CA CYS A 261 2.74 -26.50 -12.26
C CYS A 261 2.46 -25.02 -12.63
N PRO A 262 2.17 -24.70 -13.90
CA PRO A 262 2.27 -25.58 -15.06
C PRO A 262 3.71 -26.08 -15.22
N PRO A 263 3.92 -27.29 -15.75
CA PRO A 263 5.25 -27.68 -16.19
C PRO A 263 5.73 -26.74 -17.31
N MET A 264 7.04 -26.54 -17.40
CA MET A 264 7.64 -25.46 -18.19
C MET A 264 7.34 -25.57 -19.70
N ASP A 265 7.18 -26.79 -20.21
CA ASP A 265 6.79 -27.08 -21.59
C ASP A 265 5.44 -26.45 -21.97
N VAL A 266 4.47 -26.40 -21.05
CA VAL A 266 3.17 -25.74 -21.26
C VAL A 266 3.31 -24.21 -21.25
N VAL A 267 4.26 -23.68 -20.48
CA VAL A 267 4.56 -22.24 -20.42
C VAL A 267 5.27 -21.76 -21.69
N GLU A 268 6.21 -22.56 -22.21
CA GLU A 268 7.02 -22.23 -23.39
C GLU A 268 6.24 -22.39 -24.71
N GLN A 269 5.23 -23.27 -24.76
CA GLN A 269 4.36 -23.43 -25.94
C GLN A 269 3.65 -22.12 -26.34
N SER A 270 2.90 -21.53 -25.41
CA SER A 270 2.24 -20.23 -25.60
C SER A 270 1.60 -19.73 -24.31
N LEU A 271 1.41 -18.41 -24.25
CA LEU A 271 0.64 -17.74 -23.19
C LEU A 271 -0.82 -18.25 -23.15
N ASP A 272 -1.40 -18.62 -24.30
CA ASP A 272 -2.73 -19.22 -24.39
C ASP A 272 -2.80 -20.64 -23.81
N ALA A 273 -1.80 -21.50 -24.09
CA ALA A 273 -1.72 -22.83 -23.51
C ALA A 273 -1.63 -22.77 -21.97
N MET A 274 -0.76 -21.89 -21.44
CA MET A 274 -0.66 -21.61 -20.01
C MET A 274 -2.01 -21.13 -19.42
N ARG A 275 -2.68 -20.15 -20.06
CA ARG A 275 -3.97 -19.64 -19.59
C ARG A 275 -5.05 -20.71 -19.59
N ALA A 276 -5.14 -21.51 -20.65
CA ALA A 276 -6.10 -22.61 -20.77
C ALA A 276 -5.87 -23.68 -19.69
N TYR A 277 -4.61 -24.06 -19.45
CA TYR A 277 -4.22 -25.01 -18.40
C TYR A 277 -4.65 -24.52 -17.00
N LEU A 278 -4.30 -23.28 -16.64
CA LEU A 278 -4.61 -22.71 -15.32
C LEU A 278 -6.13 -22.48 -15.14
N SER A 279 -6.82 -22.01 -16.18
CA SER A 279 -8.28 -21.88 -16.18
C SER A 279 -8.99 -23.23 -16.03
N ALA A 280 -8.47 -24.29 -16.67
CA ALA A 280 -9.00 -25.64 -16.54
C ALA A 280 -8.82 -26.20 -15.11
N ARG A 281 -7.68 -25.92 -14.45
CA ARG A 281 -7.46 -26.27 -13.04
C ARG A 281 -8.37 -25.49 -12.09
N MET A 282 -8.49 -24.17 -12.28
CA MET A 282 -9.41 -23.32 -11.51
C MET A 282 -10.85 -23.85 -11.56
N ASN A 283 -11.33 -24.27 -12.74
CA ASN A 283 -12.68 -24.83 -12.91
C ASN A 283 -12.79 -26.31 -12.50
N GLY A 284 -11.70 -27.08 -12.60
CA GLY A 284 -11.65 -28.51 -12.28
C GLY A 284 -11.61 -28.80 -10.78
N THR A 285 -10.96 -27.95 -9.99
CA THR A 285 -10.86 -28.10 -8.52
C THR A 285 -12.23 -28.11 -7.83
N ASP A 286 -13.22 -27.38 -8.34
CA ASP A 286 -14.58 -27.44 -7.78
C ASP A 286 -15.30 -28.79 -8.07
N LYS A 287 -15.02 -29.44 -9.20
CA LYS A 287 -15.58 -30.79 -9.48
C LYS A 287 -15.03 -31.83 -8.51
N ASP A 288 -13.74 -31.77 -8.20
CA ASP A 288 -13.10 -32.70 -7.27
C ASP A 288 -13.50 -32.42 -5.80
N ARG A 289 -13.70 -31.14 -5.45
CA ARG A 289 -14.27 -30.70 -4.17
C ARG A 289 -15.74 -31.13 -3.99
N ARG A 290 -16.52 -31.23 -5.08
CA ARG A 290 -17.88 -31.82 -5.06
C ARG A 290 -17.83 -33.34 -4.91
N ARG A 291 -16.93 -34.05 -5.61
CA ARG A 291 -16.75 -35.51 -5.44
C ARG A 291 -16.36 -35.90 -4.01
N LYS A 292 -15.48 -35.13 -3.37
CA LYS A 292 -15.09 -35.34 -1.95
C LYS A 292 -16.24 -35.12 -0.94
N LYS A 293 -17.38 -34.55 -1.35
CA LYS A 293 -18.61 -34.43 -0.53
C LYS A 293 -19.61 -35.57 -0.73
N SER A 294 -19.42 -36.47 -1.70
CA SER A 294 -20.34 -37.59 -1.97
C SER A 294 -19.91 -38.93 -1.34
N TRP A 295 -19.22 -38.88 -0.20
CA TRP A 295 -18.85 -40.06 0.59
C TRP A 295 -19.49 -39.99 1.99
N VAL A 296 -20.80 -40.30 2.03
CA VAL A 296 -21.54 -40.58 3.26
C VAL A 296 -21.88 -42.06 3.25
N PRO A 297 -21.28 -42.90 4.12
CA PRO A 297 -21.66 -44.31 4.23
C PRO A 297 -23.10 -44.44 4.72
N LYS A 298 -23.88 -45.33 4.10
CA LYS A 298 -25.25 -45.63 4.55
C LYS A 298 -25.20 -46.23 5.96
N LEU A 299 -25.78 -45.54 6.94
CA LEU A 299 -26.03 -46.13 8.27
C LEU A 299 -27.13 -47.20 8.13
N VAL A 300 -26.84 -48.44 8.50
CA VAL A 300 -27.83 -49.52 8.57
C VAL A 300 -28.69 -49.30 9.83
N LYS A 301 -29.99 -49.05 9.65
CA LYS A 301 -30.95 -49.03 10.76
C LYS A 301 -31.28 -50.47 11.18
N TYR A 302 -30.96 -50.81 12.41
CA TYR A 302 -31.63 -51.92 13.11
C TYR A 302 -32.91 -51.41 13.77
N SER A 303 -33.98 -52.20 13.71
CA SER A 303 -35.32 -51.85 14.22
C SER A 303 -36.01 -53.05 14.87
N THR A 304 -36.22 -52.97 16.19
CA THR A 304 -37.07 -53.81 17.06
C THR A 304 -37.14 -53.08 18.42
N PHE A 305 -38.17 -53.11 19.25
CA PHE A 305 -39.57 -53.61 19.18
C PHE A 305 -40.38 -52.89 20.29
N SER A 306 -41.72 -52.98 20.30
CA SER A 306 -42.63 -52.11 21.09
C SER A 306 -43.05 -52.64 22.48
N GLY A 307 -43.59 -51.73 23.32
CA GLY A 307 -44.39 -52.02 24.54
C GLY A 307 -43.64 -51.75 25.86
N GLY A 308 -44.27 -51.31 26.98
CA GLY A 308 -45.66 -50.92 27.26
C GLY A 308 -45.77 -50.37 28.70
N MET A 309 -46.83 -49.63 29.05
CA MET A 309 -47.02 -49.02 30.38
C MET A 309 -47.37 -50.03 31.48
N MET A 310 -46.92 -49.81 32.73
CA MET A 310 -47.68 -50.07 33.98
C MET A 310 -47.09 -49.29 35.18
N THR A 311 -47.95 -48.98 36.16
CA THR A 311 -47.63 -48.28 37.43
C THR A 311 -47.97 -49.19 38.66
N PRO A 312 -48.12 -48.73 39.92
CA PRO A 312 -47.13 -48.96 41.00
C PRO A 312 -47.60 -49.82 42.19
N GLY A 313 -46.69 -50.35 43.04
CA GLY A 313 -47.11 -51.09 44.25
C GLY A 313 -46.05 -51.59 45.27
N ARG A 314 -45.84 -50.79 46.33
CA ARG A 314 -45.82 -51.15 47.79
C ARG A 314 -45.05 -52.40 48.35
N ALA A 315 -43.86 -52.12 48.90
CA ALA A 315 -43.28 -52.50 50.23
C ALA A 315 -43.31 -53.95 50.82
N THR A 316 -42.16 -54.41 51.39
CA THR A 316 -41.97 -54.64 52.85
C THR A 316 -40.52 -55.03 53.32
N LYS A 317 -40.03 -54.28 54.34
CA LYS A 317 -39.27 -54.65 55.57
C LYS A 317 -37.95 -55.49 55.63
N VAL A 318 -36.97 -54.86 56.34
CA VAL A 318 -36.07 -55.40 57.42
C VAL A 318 -34.87 -56.27 56.98
N HIS A 319 -33.63 -56.25 57.54
CA HIS A 319 -32.92 -55.55 58.67
C HIS A 319 -31.57 -54.95 58.13
N GLY A 320 -30.59 -54.37 58.86
CA GLY A 320 -30.41 -53.95 60.27
C GLY A 320 -28.97 -53.40 60.53
N ASN A 321 -28.77 -52.56 61.57
CA ASN A 321 -27.53 -51.90 62.07
C ASN A 321 -26.86 -50.83 61.14
N ALA A 322 -26.66 -49.54 61.51
CA ALA A 322 -26.05 -48.87 62.70
C ALA A 322 -24.53 -48.58 62.47
N GLU A 323 -23.92 -47.39 62.67
CA GLU A 323 -24.32 -46.07 63.25
C GLU A 323 -23.77 -44.88 62.40
N GLN A 324 -24.43 -43.72 62.30
CA GLN A 324 -24.19 -42.40 62.97
C GLN A 324 -22.75 -41.82 62.89
N GLY A 325 -22.51 -40.51 62.72
CA GLY A 325 -23.40 -39.33 62.66
C GLY A 325 -22.82 -38.20 61.78
N LEU A 326 -23.63 -37.26 61.27
CA LEU A 326 -24.07 -36.00 61.92
C LEU A 326 -23.06 -34.84 61.84
N LEU A 327 -23.32 -33.84 60.97
CA LEU A 327 -23.86 -32.52 61.37
C LEU A 327 -24.04 -31.56 60.18
N MET A 328 -24.86 -30.53 60.39
CA MET A 328 -25.32 -29.51 59.44
C MET A 328 -25.13 -28.12 60.07
N SER A 329 -25.21 -27.04 59.27
CA SER A 329 -25.16 -25.60 59.67
C SER A 329 -23.77 -25.12 60.11
N ASP A 330 -23.28 -23.93 59.74
CA ASP A 330 -23.88 -22.64 60.08
C ASP A 330 -23.58 -21.47 59.10
N TYR A 331 -24.35 -20.39 59.25
CA TYR A 331 -24.14 -19.07 58.62
C TYR A 331 -23.08 -18.24 59.38
N ARG A 332 -22.24 -17.46 58.67
CA ARG A 332 -22.07 -16.00 58.90
C ARG A 332 -21.16 -15.27 57.88
N THR A 333 -21.75 -14.22 57.31
CA THR A 333 -21.24 -12.89 56.88
C THR A 333 -20.08 -12.31 57.71
N LEU A 334 -19.23 -11.34 57.28
CA LEU A 334 -19.12 -10.39 56.13
C LEU A 334 -17.65 -10.37 55.61
N ASP A 335 -17.23 -9.77 54.48
CA ASP A 335 -17.16 -8.32 54.21
C ASP A 335 -16.64 -7.96 52.79
N GLY A 336 -16.96 -6.74 52.31
CA GLY A 336 -16.25 -5.97 51.28
C GLY A 336 -16.29 -6.40 49.80
N GLY A 337 -16.90 -5.60 48.91
CA GLY A 337 -16.56 -5.68 47.47
C GLY A 337 -17.63 -5.32 46.42
N ILE A 338 -18.19 -4.11 46.50
CA ILE A 338 -19.03 -3.42 45.49
C ILE A 338 -18.70 -3.76 44.02
N ALA A 339 -19.69 -4.19 43.21
CA ALA A 339 -20.05 -3.61 41.89
C ALA A 339 -21.08 -4.46 41.09
N SER A 340 -22.08 -3.79 40.51
CA SER A 340 -23.00 -4.29 39.45
C SER A 340 -23.83 -3.10 38.91
N PRO A 341 -24.46 -3.17 37.71
CA PRO A 341 -23.89 -3.65 36.45
C PRO A 341 -24.29 -2.79 35.22
N GLY A 342 -23.65 -3.02 34.05
CA GLY A 342 -24.36 -3.02 32.76
C GLY A 342 -24.03 -1.97 31.69
N PHE A 343 -23.86 -2.48 30.44
CA PHE A 343 -24.16 -1.86 29.12
C PHE A 343 -23.33 -0.61 28.70
N LEU A 344 -22.96 -0.38 27.42
CA LEU A 344 -23.39 -0.91 26.12
C LEU A 344 -22.24 -0.75 25.05
N SER A 345 -22.28 -1.53 23.96
CA SER A 345 -21.48 -1.32 22.71
C SER A 345 -19.94 -1.57 22.80
N MET A 346 -19.21 -2.05 21.79
CA MET A 346 -19.48 -2.23 20.34
C MET A 346 -18.69 -3.45 19.77
N LEU A 347 -19.16 -4.02 18.66
CA LEU A 347 -18.67 -5.31 18.11
C LEU A 347 -17.30 -5.21 17.41
N SER A 348 -16.47 -6.26 17.52
CA SER A 348 -15.23 -6.45 16.75
C SER A 348 -15.08 -7.89 16.24
N PRO A 349 -15.26 -8.17 14.94
CA PRO A 349 -15.12 -9.52 14.38
C PRO A 349 -13.69 -9.80 13.91
N ARG A 350 -12.82 -10.28 14.81
CA ARG A 350 -11.56 -10.95 14.44
C ARG A 350 -11.39 -12.26 15.21
N ARG A 351 -11.73 -13.38 14.57
CA ARG A 351 -11.09 -14.72 14.66
C ARG A 351 -12.00 -15.80 14.06
N LEU A 352 -11.64 -16.27 12.87
CA LEU A 352 -11.89 -17.65 12.47
C LEU A 352 -10.59 -18.20 11.86
N PHE A 353 -10.28 -19.45 12.17
CA PHE A 353 -9.13 -20.23 11.69
C PHE A 353 -7.73 -19.86 12.24
N SER A 354 -7.39 -20.47 13.37
CA SER A 354 -6.02 -20.90 13.68
C SER A 354 -6.09 -22.34 14.19
N PRO A 355 -5.31 -23.30 13.67
CA PRO A 355 -5.40 -24.70 14.07
C PRO A 355 -4.80 -24.93 15.47
N ARG A 356 -5.45 -25.79 16.26
CA ARG A 356 -4.96 -26.22 17.58
C ARG A 356 -3.63 -26.96 17.45
N ARG A 357 -2.64 -26.56 18.26
CA ARG A 357 -1.39 -27.30 18.44
C ARG A 357 -1.52 -28.19 19.68
N ASN A 358 -1.48 -29.51 19.49
CA ASN A 358 -1.48 -30.47 20.61
C ASN A 358 -0.13 -30.44 21.34
N SER A 359 -0.17 -30.49 22.66
CA SER A 359 0.99 -30.67 23.54
C SER A 359 0.75 -31.88 24.45
N PRO A 360 1.63 -32.90 24.45
CA PRO A 360 1.65 -33.92 25.50
C PRO A 360 2.35 -33.37 26.76
N LYS A 361 1.92 -33.84 27.92
CA LYS A 361 2.64 -33.73 29.21
C LYS A 361 3.03 -35.13 29.69
N HIS A 362 3.88 -35.17 30.72
CA HIS A 362 4.49 -36.32 31.39
C HIS A 362 5.73 -36.87 30.66
N HIS A 363 6.83 -37.21 31.37
CA HIS A 363 7.06 -37.23 32.83
C HIS A 363 8.13 -36.25 33.29
#